data_AF-A0A6L7NG07-F1
#
_entry.id   AF-A0A6L7NG07-F1
#
_cell.length_a   1.000
_cell.length_b   1.000
_cell.length_c   1.000
_cell.angle_alpha   90.00
_cell.angle_beta   90.00
_cell.angle_gamma   90.00
#
_symmetry.space_group_name_H-M   'P 1'
#
loop_
_entity.id
_entity.type
_entity.pdbx_description
1 polymer ?
#
loop_
_entity_poly.entity_id
_entity_poly.type
_entity_poly.pdbx_seq_one_letter_code
_entity_poly.pdbx_strand_id
1 'polypeptide(L)'
;MPYRYPPEFRRKVLDLLAAGRSVASLSADLGVSDQTIYNWRHQDAVDRGLEPGLTSSEKEELRAARRRIAELETELAVTRRANELLKAQVVTPKKVRSDPDDEGRGAAHPGGVPCSRGVRVRVLRVEDPPTLGSGDPPRLADGSDPPDPPTVPRDVWSTEGAR
;
A
#
# COMPACT_ATOMS: atom_id res chain seq x y z
N MET A 1 -24.11 3.48 -2.82
CA MET A 1 -23.35 3.61 -1.55
C MET A 1 -24.17 2.99 -0.44
N PRO A 2 -23.57 2.26 0.51
CA PRO A 2 -24.32 1.73 1.65
C PRO A 2 -24.93 2.90 2.43
N TYR A 3 -26.22 2.79 2.76
CA TYR A 3 -26.91 3.78 3.57
C TYR A 3 -26.33 3.76 5.00
N ARG A 4 -25.92 4.92 5.51
CA ARG A 4 -25.34 5.06 6.86
C ARG A 4 -26.22 5.98 7.68
N TYR A 5 -26.60 5.54 8.87
CA TYR A 5 -27.33 6.37 9.81
C TYR A 5 -26.49 7.60 10.21
N PRO A 6 -27.09 8.80 10.24
CA PRO A 6 -26.42 10.01 10.71
C PRO A 6 -25.84 9.84 12.12
N PRO A 7 -24.67 10.46 12.42
CA PRO A 7 -24.07 10.35 13.75
C PRO A 7 -24.99 10.90 14.85
N GLU A 8 -25.71 11.99 14.57
CA GLU A 8 -26.64 12.60 15.54
C GLU A 8 -27.83 11.69 15.86
N PHE A 9 -28.30 10.91 14.90
CA PHE A 9 -29.36 9.93 15.14
C PHE A 9 -28.87 8.82 16.08
N ARG A 10 -27.67 8.29 15.81
CA ARG A 10 -27.06 7.25 16.65
C ARG A 10 -26.86 7.71 18.09
N ARG A 11 -26.38 8.94 18.29
CA ARG A 11 -26.23 9.55 19.62
C ARG A 11 -27.54 9.62 20.38
N LYS A 12 -28.61 10.14 19.75
CA LYS A 12 -29.94 10.21 20.38
C LYS A 12 -30.47 8.83 20.80
N VAL A 13 -30.25 7.79 19.98
CA VAL A 13 -30.64 6.42 20.34
C VAL A 13 -29.85 5.92 21.56
N LEU A 14 -28.55 6.19 21.62
CA LEU A 14 -27.71 5.85 22.77
C LEU A 14 -28.11 6.61 24.04
N ASP A 15 -28.49 7.89 23.91
CA ASP A 15 -28.99 8.69 25.04
C ASP A 15 -30.30 8.12 25.60
N LEU A 16 -31.21 7.66 24.73
CA LEU A 16 -32.45 7.00 25.16
C LEU A 16 -32.19 5.64 25.83
N LEU A 17 -31.19 4.89 25.37
CA LEU A 17 -30.74 3.67 26.05
C LEU A 17 -30.15 3.97 27.43
N ALA A 18 -29.35 5.04 27.54
CA ALA A 18 -28.79 5.49 28.82
C ALA A 18 -29.89 5.95 29.80
N ALA A 19 -30.98 6.51 29.27
CA ALA A 19 -32.19 6.85 30.04
C ALA A 19 -33.04 5.62 30.46
N GLY A 20 -32.61 4.40 30.13
CA GLY A 20 -33.23 3.15 30.58
C GLY A 20 -34.28 2.55 29.63
N ARG A 21 -34.42 3.07 28.40
CA ARG A 21 -35.27 2.43 27.39
C ARG A 21 -34.65 1.11 26.91
N SER A 22 -35.48 0.11 26.63
CA SER A 22 -35.02 -1.16 26.09
C SER A 22 -34.73 -1.07 24.59
N VAL A 23 -33.80 -1.90 24.11
CA VAL A 23 -33.47 -2.01 22.67
C VAL A 23 -34.71 -2.40 21.85
N ALA A 24 -35.52 -3.34 22.36
CA ALA A 24 -36.73 -3.80 21.67
C ALA A 24 -37.77 -2.67 21.49
N SER A 25 -37.96 -1.80 22.48
CA SER A 25 -38.85 -0.64 22.35
C SER A 25 -38.33 0.33 21.30
N LEU A 26 -37.03 0.66 21.32
CA LEU A 26 -36.45 1.61 20.37
C LEU A 26 -36.46 1.08 18.94
N SER A 27 -36.24 -0.22 18.78
CA SER A 27 -36.33 -0.91 17.49
C SER A 27 -37.73 -0.80 16.88
N ALA A 28 -38.77 -1.09 17.69
CA ALA A 28 -40.16 -0.96 17.27
C ALA A 28 -40.54 0.50 16.94
N ASP A 29 -40.11 1.45 17.77
CA ASP A 29 -40.46 2.87 17.62
C ASP A 29 -39.76 3.54 16.42
N LEU A 30 -38.51 3.17 16.15
CA LEU A 30 -37.65 3.83 15.14
C LEU A 30 -37.53 3.04 13.84
N GLY A 31 -37.99 1.78 13.80
CA GLY A 31 -37.83 0.89 12.65
C GLY A 31 -36.37 0.51 12.37
N VAL A 32 -35.52 0.48 13.38
CA VAL A 32 -34.09 0.14 13.29
C VAL A 32 -33.89 -1.24 13.91
N SER A 33 -33.17 -2.14 13.24
CA SER A 33 -32.98 -3.48 13.80
C SER A 33 -32.25 -3.47 15.15
N ASP A 34 -32.65 -4.36 16.05
CA ASP A 34 -32.04 -4.54 17.37
C ASP A 34 -30.52 -4.71 17.26
N GLN A 35 -30.07 -5.53 16.31
CA GLN A 35 -28.64 -5.77 16.06
C GLN A 35 -27.87 -4.48 15.77
N THR A 36 -28.47 -3.56 15.03
CA THR A 36 -27.85 -2.27 14.70
C THR A 36 -27.65 -1.43 15.96
N ILE A 37 -28.66 -1.44 16.84
CA ILE A 37 -28.62 -0.73 18.12
C ILE A 37 -27.58 -1.35 19.07
N TYR A 38 -27.50 -2.68 19.14
CA TYR A 38 -26.45 -3.38 19.91
C TYR A 38 -25.05 -3.04 19.42
N ASN A 39 -24.83 -3.00 18.10
CA ASN A 39 -23.54 -2.62 17.53
C ASN A 39 -23.14 -1.19 17.90
N TRP A 40 -24.10 -0.25 17.93
CA TRP A 40 -23.82 1.13 18.37
C TRP A 40 -23.48 1.19 19.85
N ARG A 41 -24.20 0.45 20.70
CA ARG A 41 -23.90 0.37 22.13
C ARG A 41 -22.50 -0.19 22.39
N HIS A 42 -22.13 -1.26 21.69
CA HIS A 42 -20.80 -1.84 21.82
C HIS A 42 -19.71 -0.86 21.35
N GLN A 43 -19.91 -0.19 20.21
CA GLN A 43 -18.95 0.81 19.75
C GLN A 43 -18.81 2.00 20.71
N ASP A 44 -19.90 2.47 21.31
CA ASP A 44 -19.87 3.52 22.33
C ASP A 44 -19.13 3.06 23.60
N ALA A 45 -19.27 1.80 24.01
CA ALA A 45 -18.48 1.23 25.11
C ALA A 45 -16.98 1.18 24.79
N VAL A 46 -16.61 0.78 23.56
CA VAL A 46 -15.22 0.82 23.08
C VAL A 46 -14.69 2.25 23.00
N ASP A 47 -15.49 3.18 22.48
CA ASP A 47 -15.10 4.60 22.35
C ASP A 47 -14.93 5.26 23.73
N ARG A 48 -15.63 4.79 24.76
CA ARG A 48 -15.46 5.19 26.17
C ARG A 48 -14.33 4.46 26.90
N GLY A 49 -13.70 3.47 26.25
CA GLY A 49 -12.63 2.65 26.84
C GLY A 49 -13.11 1.63 27.87
N LEU A 50 -14.41 1.29 27.88
CA LEU A 50 -14.96 0.25 28.76
C LEU A 50 -14.69 -1.16 28.24
N GLU A 51 -14.55 -1.30 26.93
CA GLU A 51 -14.32 -2.57 26.23
C GLU A 51 -13.07 -2.46 25.36
N PRO A 52 -12.26 -3.53 25.23
CA PRO A 52 -11.11 -3.54 24.34
C PRO A 52 -11.57 -3.50 22.88
N GLY A 53 -11.00 -2.61 22.08
CA GLY A 53 -11.29 -2.53 20.65
C GLY A 53 -10.76 -1.25 20.01
N LEU A 54 -10.88 -1.18 18.68
CA LEU A 54 -10.57 0.04 17.93
C LEU A 54 -11.72 1.05 18.09
N THR A 55 -11.35 2.25 18.51
CA THR A 55 -12.25 3.40 18.59
C THR A 55 -12.72 3.82 17.19
N SER A 56 -13.82 4.55 17.15
CA SER A 56 -14.39 5.09 15.91
C SER A 56 -13.40 5.98 15.15
N SER A 57 -12.57 6.75 15.85
CA SER A 57 -11.52 7.61 15.30
C SER A 57 -10.38 6.80 14.70
N GLU A 58 -9.85 5.82 15.43
CA GLU A 58 -8.77 4.95 14.94
C GLU A 58 -9.22 4.18 13.68
N LYS A 59 -10.49 3.74 13.63
CA LYS A 59 -11.06 3.11 12.43
C LYS A 59 -11.14 4.06 11.25
N GLU A 60 -11.33 5.35 11.48
CA GLU A 60 -11.39 6.36 10.42
C GLU A 60 -10.00 6.69 9.89
N GLU A 61 -9.03 6.87 10.76
CA GLU A 61 -7.62 7.05 10.40
C GLU A 61 -7.09 5.85 9.61
N LEU A 62 -7.38 4.63 10.07
CA LEU A 62 -7.00 3.42 9.37
C LEU A 62 -7.64 3.33 7.97
N ARG A 63 -8.89 3.79 7.81
CA ARG A 63 -9.55 3.87 6.50
C ARG A 63 -8.89 4.94 5.60
N ALA A 64 -8.54 6.09 6.15
CA ALA A 64 -7.86 7.16 5.41
C ALA A 64 -6.46 6.72 4.94
N ALA A 65 -5.69 6.08 5.83
CA ALA A 65 -4.38 5.54 5.53
C ALA A 65 -4.45 4.48 4.42
N ARG A 66 -5.39 3.53 4.51
CA ARG A 66 -5.60 2.52 3.46
C ARG A 66 -5.94 3.13 2.10
N ARG A 67 -6.76 4.19 2.07
CA ARG A 67 -7.06 4.92 0.83
C ARG A 67 -5.81 5.57 0.25
N ARG A 68 -5.01 6.23 1.09
CA ARG A 68 -3.78 6.89 0.64
C ARG A 68 -2.75 5.88 0.12
N ILE A 69 -2.62 4.72 0.76
CA ILE A 69 -1.75 3.64 0.28
C ILE A 69 -2.21 3.17 -1.10
N ALA A 70 -3.50 2.87 -1.26
CA ALA A 70 -4.03 2.42 -2.55
C ALA A 70 -3.81 3.47 -3.67
N GLU A 71 -4.00 4.75 -3.37
CA GLU A 71 -3.73 5.84 -4.31
C GLU A 71 -2.24 5.87 -4.71
N LEU A 72 -1.34 5.86 -3.74
CA LEU A 72 0.11 5.83 -3.99
C LEU A 72 0.55 4.59 -4.79
N GLU A 73 -0.03 3.42 -4.51
CA GLU A 73 0.24 2.20 -5.28
C GLU A 73 -0.19 2.36 -6.75
N THR A 74 -1.32 3.04 -7.00
CA THR A 74 -1.76 3.32 -8.37
C THR A 74 -0.82 4.30 -9.09
N GLU A 75 -0.39 5.37 -8.42
CA GLU A 75 0.58 6.34 -8.97
C GLU A 75 1.92 5.68 -9.30
N LEU A 76 2.41 4.82 -8.41
CA LEU A 76 3.63 4.04 -8.62
C LEU A 76 3.48 3.06 -9.78
N ALA A 77 2.33 2.39 -9.91
CA ALA A 77 2.07 1.47 -11.02
C ALA A 77 2.10 2.20 -12.37
N VAL A 78 1.48 3.37 -12.46
CA VAL A 78 1.51 4.22 -13.68
C VAL A 78 2.94 4.66 -13.99
N THR A 79 3.66 5.16 -12.99
CA THR A 79 5.04 5.64 -13.15
C THR A 79 5.98 4.52 -13.58
N ARG A 80 5.86 3.34 -12.98
CA ARG A 80 6.62 2.14 -13.39
C ARG A 80 6.31 1.76 -14.83
N ARG A 81 5.03 1.73 -15.21
CA ARG A 81 4.62 1.43 -16.58
C ARG A 81 5.21 2.43 -17.58
N ALA A 82 5.21 3.72 -17.27
CA ALA A 82 5.82 4.75 -18.11
C ALA A 82 7.33 4.55 -18.26
N ASN A 83 8.04 4.28 -17.16
CA ASN A 83 9.48 4.00 -17.18
C ASN A 83 9.83 2.77 -18.01
N GLU A 84 9.05 1.69 -17.92
CA GLU A 84 9.27 0.50 -18.75
C GLU A 84 9.08 0.79 -20.24
N LEU A 85 8.06 1.57 -20.60
CA LEU A 85 7.88 2.02 -21.99
C LEU A 85 9.04 2.89 -22.49
N LEU A 86 9.58 3.77 -21.64
CA LEU A 86 10.74 4.60 -21.97
C LEU A 86 12.00 3.76 -22.16
N LYS A 87 12.28 2.80 -21.26
CA LYS A 87 13.41 1.87 -21.38
C LYS A 87 13.31 1.05 -22.67
N ALA A 88 12.12 0.58 -23.01
CA ALA A 88 11.88 -0.15 -24.26
C ALA A 88 12.09 0.72 -25.51
N GLN A 89 11.93 2.05 -25.41
CA GLN A 89 12.17 3.01 -26.48
C GLN A 89 13.60 3.52 -26.58
N VAL A 90 14.53 3.13 -25.70
CA VAL A 90 15.95 3.48 -25.83
C VAL A 90 16.52 2.75 -27.06
N VAL A 91 16.46 3.43 -28.20
CA VAL A 91 17.17 3.08 -29.43
C VAL A 91 18.66 3.14 -29.10
N THR A 92 19.34 1.99 -29.18
CA THR A 92 20.80 1.96 -29.13
C THR A 92 21.33 2.89 -30.22
N PRO A 93 22.26 3.82 -29.93
CA PRO A 93 22.84 4.64 -30.98
C PRO A 93 23.43 3.68 -32.02
N LYS A 94 23.00 3.83 -33.28
CA LYS A 94 23.48 3.04 -34.41
C LYS A 94 25.00 2.94 -34.29
N LYS A 95 25.52 1.75 -34.02
CA LYS A 95 26.94 1.45 -34.27
C LYS A 95 27.12 1.63 -35.77
N VAL A 96 27.66 2.77 -36.17
CA VAL A 96 28.23 2.92 -37.50
C VAL A 96 29.34 1.87 -37.55
N ARG A 97 29.10 0.78 -38.29
CA ARG A 97 30.16 -0.17 -38.64
C ARG A 97 31.14 0.62 -39.50
N SER A 98 32.33 0.88 -38.99
CA SER A 98 33.45 1.22 -39.84
C SER A 98 33.86 -0.08 -40.52
N ASP A 99 33.55 -0.21 -41.82
CA ASP A 99 34.04 -1.32 -42.64
C ASP A 99 35.57 -1.19 -42.76
N PRO A 100 36.35 -2.23 -42.40
CA PRO A 100 37.80 -2.16 -42.42
C PRO A 100 38.35 -2.62 -43.78
N ASP A 101 37.88 -2.05 -44.89
CA ASP A 101 38.46 -2.34 -46.21
C ASP A 101 38.32 -1.12 -47.13
N ASP A 102 39.32 -0.21 -47.08
CA ASP A 102 39.62 0.68 -48.21
C ASP A 102 41.15 0.88 -48.30
N GLU A 103 41.84 -0.19 -48.71
CA GLU A 103 43.19 -0.09 -49.25
C GLU A 103 43.09 0.48 -50.68
N GLY A 104 43.22 1.80 -50.80
CA GLY A 104 43.06 2.51 -52.06
C GLY A 104 43.92 3.75 -52.21
N ARG A 105 45.24 3.54 -52.38
CA ARG A 105 46.20 4.36 -53.14
C ARG A 105 45.66 5.74 -53.64
N GLY A 106 46.11 6.84 -53.04
CA GLY A 106 45.83 8.18 -53.57
C GLY A 106 46.66 9.28 -52.92
N ALA A 107 47.70 9.74 -53.63
CA ALA A 107 48.55 10.84 -53.20
C ALA A 107 47.85 12.20 -53.30
N ALA A 108 48.11 13.03 -52.28
CA ALA A 108 48.21 14.50 -52.27
C ALA A 108 47.14 15.35 -52.99
N HIS A 109 46.28 16.02 -52.20
CA HIS A 109 45.78 17.37 -52.50
C HIS A 109 45.63 18.19 -51.19
N PRO A 110 46.25 19.38 -51.07
CA PRO A 110 46.06 20.25 -49.91
C PRO A 110 44.91 21.23 -50.19
N GLY A 111 43.79 21.06 -49.48
CA GLY A 111 42.68 22.01 -49.59
C GLY A 111 41.43 21.48 -48.90
N GLY A 112 41.37 21.57 -47.57
CA GLY A 112 40.22 21.12 -46.79
C GLY A 112 40.09 21.90 -45.49
N VAL A 113 38.96 22.58 -45.35
CA VAL A 113 38.52 23.45 -44.24
C VAL A 113 38.67 22.75 -42.87
N PRO A 114 39.09 23.45 -41.79
CA PRO A 114 39.20 22.83 -40.48
C PRO A 114 37.81 22.50 -39.92
N CYS A 115 37.46 21.21 -39.90
CA CYS A 115 36.27 20.73 -39.22
C CYS A 115 36.41 20.95 -37.70
N SER A 116 35.38 21.56 -37.12
CA SER A 116 35.23 21.84 -35.70
C SER A 116 35.60 20.64 -34.82
N ARG A 117 36.56 20.86 -33.91
CA ARG A 117 36.93 19.93 -32.83
C ARG A 117 35.67 19.52 -32.05
N GLY A 118 35.37 18.22 -32.04
CA GLY A 118 34.33 17.66 -31.18
C GLY A 118 34.60 18.02 -29.72
N VAL A 119 33.58 18.52 -29.03
CA VAL A 119 33.63 18.81 -27.60
C VAL A 119 33.64 17.49 -26.84
N ARG A 120 34.67 17.23 -26.03
CA ARG A 120 34.68 16.09 -25.12
C ARG A 120 33.79 16.38 -23.92
N VAL A 121 32.60 15.79 -23.90
CA VAL A 121 31.74 15.78 -22.72
C VAL A 121 32.22 14.65 -21.80
N ARG A 122 32.75 15.01 -20.63
CA ARG A 122 32.95 14.06 -19.53
C ARG A 122 31.72 14.08 -18.66
N VAL A 123 30.94 13.01 -18.66
CA VAL A 123 29.84 12.83 -17.71
C VAL A 123 30.48 12.42 -16.39
N LEU A 124 30.26 13.22 -15.33
CA LEU A 124 30.73 12.88 -14.00
C LEU A 124 30.05 11.59 -13.54
N ARG A 125 30.86 10.64 -13.07
CA ARG A 125 30.38 9.45 -12.37
C ARG A 125 29.67 9.94 -11.11
N VAL A 126 28.36 9.72 -11.06
CA VAL A 126 27.59 9.89 -9.82
C VAL A 126 28.00 8.74 -8.92
N GLU A 127 28.62 9.05 -7.79
CA GLU A 127 28.89 8.09 -6.73
C GLU A 127 27.56 7.51 -6.24
N ASP A 128 27.46 6.19 -6.18
CA ASP A 128 26.32 5.52 -5.56
C ASP A 128 26.21 5.97 -4.09
N PRO A 129 24.99 6.24 -3.57
CA PRO A 129 24.82 6.56 -2.16
C PRO A 129 25.38 5.41 -1.32
N PRO A 130 25.98 5.70 -0.15
CA PRO A 130 26.54 4.66 0.70
C PRO A 130 25.44 3.64 0.98
N THR A 131 25.72 2.39 0.59
CA THR A 131 24.94 1.25 1.06
C THR A 131 24.97 1.33 2.57
N LEU A 132 23.81 1.62 3.18
CA LEU A 132 23.63 1.41 4.60
C LEU A 132 24.07 -0.02 4.86
N GLY A 133 25.13 -0.14 5.64
CA GLY A 133 25.82 -1.39 5.90
C GLY A 133 24.81 -2.49 6.14
N SER A 134 24.95 -3.56 5.38
CA SER A 134 24.56 -4.90 5.81
C SER A 134 25.34 -5.20 7.09
N GLY A 135 24.88 -4.63 8.20
CA GLY A 135 25.24 -5.10 9.52
C GLY A 135 24.65 -6.48 9.64
N ASP A 136 25.50 -7.45 9.92
CA ASP A 136 25.07 -8.76 10.40
C ASP A 136 24.01 -8.54 11.49
N PRO A 137 22.83 -9.17 11.39
CA PRO A 137 21.89 -9.12 12.50
C PRO A 137 22.61 -9.70 13.73
N PRO A 138 22.47 -9.08 14.92
CA PRO A 138 22.99 -9.70 16.12
C PRO A 138 22.40 -11.09 16.22
N ARG A 139 23.26 -12.10 16.41
CA ARG A 139 22.84 -13.46 16.74
C ARG A 139 21.91 -13.37 17.95
N LEU A 140 20.61 -13.48 17.70
CA LEU A 140 19.63 -13.71 18.74
C LEU A 140 20.06 -15.02 19.40
N ALA A 141 20.38 -14.93 20.69
CA ALA A 141 20.60 -16.08 21.52
C ALA A 141 19.38 -17.02 21.41
N ASP A 142 19.69 -18.31 21.39
CA ASP A 142 18.80 -19.47 21.43
C ASP A 142 17.64 -19.25 22.41
N GLY A 143 16.52 -18.76 21.90
CA GLY A 143 15.24 -18.75 22.58
C GLY A 143 14.42 -19.85 21.96
N SER A 144 14.18 -20.91 22.71
CA SER A 144 13.31 -22.03 22.31
C SER A 144 12.06 -21.54 21.61
N ASP A 145 11.81 -22.06 20.40
CA ASP A 145 10.53 -21.92 19.73
C ASP A 145 9.41 -22.34 20.69
N PRO A 146 8.37 -21.52 20.90
CA PRO A 146 7.15 -21.99 21.56
C PRO A 146 6.55 -23.13 20.71
N PRO A 147 6.05 -24.20 21.33
CA PRO A 147 5.50 -25.33 20.58
C PRO A 147 4.31 -24.86 19.72
N ASP A 148 4.24 -25.38 18.50
CA ASP A 148 3.11 -25.17 17.61
C ASP A 148 1.77 -25.43 18.33
N PRO A 149 0.76 -24.56 18.19
CA PRO A 149 -0.55 -24.87 18.72
C PRO A 149 -1.08 -26.13 18.03
N PRO A 150 -1.76 -27.03 18.76
CA PRO A 150 -2.27 -28.25 18.16
C PRO A 150 -3.23 -27.91 17.02
N THR A 151 -3.00 -28.54 15.87
CA THR A 151 -3.93 -28.54 14.73
C THR A 151 -5.28 -29.07 15.20
N VAL A 152 -6.22 -28.16 15.46
CA VAL A 152 -7.62 -28.53 15.67
C VAL A 152 -8.15 -29.11 14.36
N PRO A 153 -8.66 -30.35 14.36
CA PRO A 153 -9.31 -30.94 13.19
C PRO A 153 -10.44 -30.02 12.70
N ARG A 154 -10.67 -29.96 11.38
CA ARG A 154 -11.72 -29.13 10.76
C ARG A 154 -13.15 -29.55 11.15
N ASP A 155 -13.29 -30.61 11.94
CA ASP A 155 -14.53 -31.31 12.20
C ASP A 155 -15.23 -30.83 13.50
N VAL A 156 -14.63 -29.92 14.27
CA VAL A 156 -15.24 -29.36 15.50
C VAL A 156 -16.35 -28.34 15.22
N TRP A 157 -16.58 -27.97 13.95
CA TRP A 157 -17.69 -27.10 13.54
C TRP A 157 -18.84 -27.85 12.85
N SER A 158 -18.96 -29.16 13.08
CA SER A 158 -20.15 -29.90 12.66
C SER A 158 -21.05 -30.20 13.86
N THR A 159 -22.31 -29.80 13.69
CA THR A 159 -23.54 -30.18 14.41
C THR A 159 -23.83 -29.51 15.76
N GLU A 160 -24.67 -28.47 15.74
CA GLU A 160 -25.81 -28.38 16.67
C GLU A 160 -26.90 -27.46 16.08
N GLY A 161 -28.11 -28.00 15.88
CA GLY A 161 -29.23 -27.24 15.33
C GLY A 161 -30.34 -28.09 14.71
N ALA A 162 -30.79 -29.11 15.45
CA ALA A 162 -32.01 -29.85 15.14
C ALA A 162 -33.25 -28.98 15.42
N ARG A 163 -34.09 -28.76 14.41
CA ARG A 163 -35.54 -29.01 14.41
C ARG A 163 -36.18 -28.66 13.08
#